data_AF-A0A8J1TID8-F1
#
_entry.id   AF-A0A8J1TID8-F1
#
_cell.length_a   1.000
_cell.length_b   1.000
_cell.length_c   1.000
_cell.angle_alpha   90.00
_cell.angle_beta   90.00
_cell.angle_gamma   90.00
#
_symmetry.space_group_name_H-M   'P 1'
#
loop_
_entity.id
_entity.type
_entity.pdbx_description
1 polymer ?
#
loop_
_entity_poly.entity_id
_entity_poly.type
_entity_poly.pdbx_seq_one_letter_code
_entity_poly.pdbx_strand_id
1 'polypeptide(L)'
;MNGAEGATGSTVNLAGGNNGGQVNSRLLLILIAVLGVVAIIGLILAAVALGRPTGTSVTVQPAGSGDGSAAKVSQSGKRIWSIEIGHDYGAFEYIDDEGYLQGFNFDLIKAVCDAADMDCRTVWDKYSNCMNSEAGEHSMGGQGLLDGWYDACMGWVPTIGRTHVFSFAQSYGKPTMAQFYVKNDDVTFNPSDITGKKIGFIDGWAYDEKCVAKQKSITGSTLDRANIVHVSSPTELIPMITNGKVDAVFTGEENMKTAVKDGIVKKSGGDISCMLGGVAVMARKDSSFIALWNEGFRKIKANGEFDKLCDSDKHSSKGTVDCVPSMK
;
A
#
# COMPACT_ATOMS: atom_id res chain seq x y z
N MET A 1 46.23 31.19 22.23
CA MET A 1 47.65 30.98 22.55
C MET A 1 48.03 29.60 22.05
N ASN A 2 49.07 29.52 21.21
CA ASN A 2 49.98 28.40 20.88
C ASN A 2 49.39 26.97 20.85
N GLY A 3 49.56 26.13 19.84
CA GLY A 3 50.50 26.04 18.73
C GLY A 3 50.66 24.54 18.36
N ALA A 4 51.05 24.29 17.09
CA ALA A 4 51.53 23.09 16.38
C ALA A 4 51.86 21.79 17.18
N GLU A 5 51.78 20.56 16.65
CA GLU A 5 52.27 19.94 15.40
C GLU A 5 51.44 18.65 15.13
N GLY A 6 51.38 17.98 13.97
CA GLY A 6 52.02 18.13 12.67
C GLY A 6 51.48 17.04 11.72
N ALA A 7 51.62 17.23 10.41
CA ALA A 7 51.55 16.16 9.40
C ALA A 7 52.23 16.60 8.10
N THR A 8 53.41 16.00 7.88
CA THR A 8 54.15 15.73 6.62
C THR A 8 53.66 16.37 5.31
N GLY A 9 54.54 17.22 4.75
CA GLY A 9 54.50 17.63 3.35
C GLY A 9 55.36 16.73 2.44
N SER A 10 55.03 16.75 1.15
CA SER A 10 56.01 16.54 0.08
C SER A 10 55.66 17.45 -1.10
N THR A 11 56.72 18.10 -1.59
CA THR A 11 56.79 19.26 -2.48
C THR A 11 56.66 18.90 -3.96
N VAL A 12 56.04 19.78 -4.76
CA VAL A 12 56.32 19.86 -6.21
C VAL A 12 56.47 21.32 -6.64
N ASN A 13 57.66 21.63 -7.15
CA ASN A 13 58.04 22.90 -7.76
C ASN A 13 57.30 23.14 -9.08
N LEU A 14 56.80 24.35 -9.31
CA LEU A 14 56.34 24.83 -10.61
C LEU A 14 57.43 25.73 -11.21
N ALA A 15 58.24 25.16 -12.10
CA ALA A 15 59.09 25.93 -13.01
C ALA A 15 58.35 26.10 -14.35
N GLY A 16 58.22 27.34 -14.78
CA GLY A 16 57.60 27.72 -16.05
C GLY A 16 58.40 27.23 -17.26
N GLY A 17 57.67 26.86 -18.31
CA GLY A 17 58.21 26.52 -19.62
C GLY A 17 57.19 26.89 -20.69
N ASN A 18 57.40 28.05 -21.31
CA ASN A 18 56.69 28.54 -22.47
C ASN A 18 57.07 27.68 -23.68
N ASN A 19 56.13 27.01 -24.36
CA ASN A 19 56.39 26.37 -25.65
C ASN A 19 55.13 26.35 -26.53
N GLY A 20 55.20 27.08 -27.65
CA GLY A 20 54.18 27.08 -28.69
C GLY A 20 53.98 25.69 -29.28
N GLY A 21 52.75 25.18 -29.18
CA GLY A 21 52.32 23.93 -29.79
C GLY A 21 51.69 24.20 -31.15
N GLN A 22 52.40 23.85 -32.21
CA GLN A 22 51.90 23.76 -33.58
C GLN A 22 50.74 22.74 -33.60
N VAL A 23 49.50 23.19 -33.83
CA VAL A 23 48.32 22.32 -33.84
C VAL A 23 48.40 21.39 -35.05
N ASN A 24 48.49 20.09 -34.79
CA ASN A 24 48.54 19.07 -35.82
C ASN A 24 47.29 19.14 -36.71
N SER A 25 47.47 19.41 -38.01
CA SER A 25 46.39 19.52 -39.02
C SER A 25 45.42 18.32 -39.01
N ARG A 26 45.92 17.12 -38.70
CA ARG A 26 45.09 15.91 -38.54
C ARG A 26 44.17 15.94 -37.32
N LEU A 27 44.59 16.55 -36.22
CA LEU A 27 43.78 16.69 -35.00
C LEU A 27 42.66 17.71 -35.21
N LEU A 28 42.94 18.80 -35.94
CA LEU A 28 41.94 19.80 -36.30
C LEU A 28 40.86 19.22 -37.23
N LEU A 29 41.26 18.40 -38.22
CA LEU A 29 40.32 17.73 -39.12
C LEU A 29 39.41 16.72 -38.39
N ILE A 30 39.94 15.98 -37.41
CA ILE A 30 39.15 15.04 -36.60
C ILE A 30 38.12 15.81 -35.74
N LEU A 31 38.51 16.92 -35.12
CA LEU A 31 37.60 17.75 -34.33
C LEU A 31 36.46 18.33 -35.18
N ILE A 32 36.76 18.80 -36.40
CA ILE A 32 35.73 19.30 -37.33
C ILE A 32 34.78 18.18 -37.74
N ALA A 33 35.29 16.97 -38.02
CA ALA A 33 34.46 15.82 -38.39
C ALA A 33 33.53 15.39 -37.24
N VAL A 34 34.03 15.36 -35.99
CA VAL A 34 33.24 15.01 -34.81
C VAL A 34 32.15 16.05 -34.55
N LEU A 35 32.47 17.34 -34.65
CA LEU A 35 31.47 18.41 -34.50
C LEU A 35 30.41 18.37 -35.61
N GLY A 36 30.79 18.03 -36.85
CA GLY A 36 29.85 17.83 -37.95
C GLY A 36 28.86 16.69 -37.69
N VAL A 37 29.33 15.55 -37.19
CA VAL A 37 28.47 14.41 -36.85
C VAL A 37 27.50 14.75 -35.72
N VAL A 38 27.96 15.44 -34.67
CA VAL A 38 27.11 15.86 -33.56
C VAL A 38 26.02 16.84 -34.01
N ALA A 39 26.35 17.79 -34.90
CA ALA A 39 25.37 18.73 -35.45
C ALA A 39 24.30 18.02 -36.31
N ILE A 40 24.70 17.02 -37.11
CA ILE A 40 23.77 16.22 -37.93
C ILE A 40 22.82 15.41 -37.04
N ILE A 41 23.33 14.79 -35.97
CA ILE A 41 22.49 14.05 -35.01
C ILE A 41 21.48 15.00 -34.32
N GLY A 42 21.92 16.20 -33.93
CA GLY A 42 21.03 17.22 -33.35
C GLY A 42 19.91 17.66 -34.30
N LEU A 43 20.22 17.83 -35.59
CA LEU A 43 19.22 18.18 -36.61
C LEU A 43 18.21 17.05 -36.87
N ILE A 44 18.65 15.79 -36.86
CA ILE A 44 17.77 14.63 -37.00
C ILE A 44 16.81 14.53 -35.81
N LEU A 45 17.29 14.74 -34.58
CA LEU A 45 16.45 14.73 -33.39
C LEU A 45 15.42 15.88 -33.38
N ALA A 46 15.81 17.07 -33.86
CA ALA A 46 14.90 18.21 -34.02
C ALA A 46 13.82 17.95 -35.08
N ALA A 47 14.17 17.29 -36.20
CA ALA A 47 13.22 16.93 -37.25
C ALA A 47 12.20 15.87 -36.77
N VAL A 48 12.62 14.92 -35.92
CA VAL A 48 11.72 13.92 -35.32
C VAL A 48 10.76 14.55 -34.29
N ALA A 49 11.16 15.62 -33.62
CA ALA A 49 10.29 16.36 -32.70
C ALA A 49 9.21 17.19 -33.42
N LEU A 50 9.50 17.69 -34.62
CA LEU A 50 8.58 18.51 -35.45
C LEU A 50 7.61 17.69 -36.30
N GLY A 51 7.81 16.37 -36.43
CA GLY A 51 6.97 15.47 -37.22
C GLY A 51 5.75 14.87 -36.48
N ARG A 52 5.52 15.22 -35.21
CA ARG A 52 4.34 14.76 -34.47
C ARG A 52 3.14 15.66 -34.78
N PRO A 53 1.98 15.13 -35.22
CA PRO A 53 0.80 15.96 -35.46
C PRO A 53 0.33 16.56 -34.14
N THR A 54 0.44 17.88 -34.01
CA THR A 54 -0.19 18.68 -32.95
C THR A 54 -1.65 18.91 -33.31
N GLY A 55 -2.46 17.87 -33.15
CA GLY A 55 -3.90 17.91 -33.30
C GLY A 55 -4.60 17.73 -31.96
N THR A 56 -4.60 18.76 -31.11
CA THR A 56 -5.56 18.86 -30.00
C THR A 56 -6.29 20.19 -30.14
N SER A 57 -7.40 20.18 -30.88
CA SER A 57 -8.36 21.28 -30.85
C SER A 57 -9.02 21.26 -29.47
N VAL A 58 -8.59 22.16 -28.59
CA VAL A 58 -9.28 22.43 -27.33
C VAL A 58 -10.48 23.32 -27.66
N THR A 59 -11.64 22.70 -27.87
CA THR A 59 -12.91 23.42 -27.87
C THR A 59 -13.25 23.73 -26.41
N VAL A 60 -13.06 24.99 -26.00
CA VAL A 60 -13.51 25.46 -24.68
C VAL A 60 -15.03 25.61 -24.75
N GLN A 61 -15.75 24.69 -24.13
CA GLN A 61 -17.19 24.78 -23.92
C GLN A 61 -17.46 25.56 -22.61
N PRO A 62 -18.45 26.47 -22.55
CA PRO A 62 -18.68 27.27 -21.35
C PRO A 62 -19.13 26.39 -20.19
N ALA A 63 -18.66 26.75 -18.99
CA ALA A 63 -18.98 26.08 -17.73
C ALA A 63 -20.49 25.95 -17.51
N GLY A 64 -20.98 24.71 -17.66
CA GLY A 64 -22.25 24.27 -17.11
C GLY A 64 -22.00 23.64 -15.74
N SER A 65 -22.67 24.17 -14.74
CA SER A 65 -22.74 23.64 -13.37
C SER A 65 -23.39 22.24 -13.35
N GLY A 66 -22.68 21.24 -12.80
CA GLY A 66 -23.24 19.92 -12.46
C GLY A 66 -22.23 18.76 -12.46
N ASP A 67 -22.02 18.20 -11.28
CA ASP A 67 -21.56 16.83 -10.95
C ASP A 67 -20.08 16.41 -11.08
N GLY A 68 -19.71 15.54 -10.13
CA GLY A 68 -18.37 15.12 -9.73
C GLY A 68 -17.50 14.47 -10.82
N SER A 69 -16.19 14.56 -10.58
CA SER A 69 -15.07 13.85 -11.23
C SER A 69 -15.39 13.19 -12.58
N ALA A 70 -15.01 13.88 -13.67
CA ALA A 70 -15.06 13.32 -15.03
C ALA A 70 -14.51 11.89 -15.05
N ALA A 71 -15.33 10.94 -15.49
CA ALA A 71 -14.94 9.54 -15.59
C ALA A 71 -13.70 9.42 -16.50
N LYS A 72 -12.65 8.73 -16.02
CA LYS A 72 -11.47 8.43 -16.83
C LYS A 72 -11.88 7.42 -17.91
N VAL A 73 -11.61 7.70 -19.18
CA VAL A 73 -12.00 6.84 -20.31
C VAL A 73 -10.73 6.35 -21.03
N SER A 74 -10.69 5.07 -21.39
CA SER A 74 -9.57 4.47 -22.11
C SER A 74 -9.69 4.65 -23.63
N GLN A 75 -8.66 4.26 -24.36
CA GLN A 75 -8.62 4.38 -25.83
C GLN A 75 -9.73 3.58 -26.54
N SER A 76 -10.28 2.54 -25.90
CA SER A 76 -11.41 1.76 -26.40
C SER A 76 -12.78 2.40 -26.08
N GLY A 77 -12.80 3.57 -25.45
CA GLY A 77 -14.03 4.24 -25.01
C GLY A 77 -14.63 3.68 -23.72
N LYS A 78 -13.99 2.70 -23.07
CA LYS A 78 -14.43 2.15 -21.79
C LYS A 78 -14.04 3.04 -20.63
N ARG A 79 -14.89 3.11 -19.60
CA ARG A 79 -14.54 3.72 -18.32
C ARG A 79 -13.39 2.92 -17.68
N ILE A 80 -12.36 3.64 -17.25
CA ILE A 80 -11.25 3.10 -16.45
C ILE A 80 -11.72 3.02 -15.00
N TRP A 81 -11.53 1.85 -14.39
CA TRP A 81 -11.74 1.62 -12.96
C TRP A 81 -10.38 1.54 -12.27
N SER A 82 -10.02 2.56 -11.50
CA SER A 82 -8.77 2.55 -10.74
C SER A 82 -8.97 1.86 -9.40
N ILE A 83 -8.14 0.88 -9.06
CA ILE A 83 -8.24 0.10 -7.82
C ILE A 83 -6.92 0.23 -7.05
N GLU A 84 -6.99 0.76 -5.84
CA GLU A 84 -5.85 0.81 -4.93
C GLU A 84 -5.50 -0.60 -4.46
N ILE A 85 -4.20 -0.87 -4.44
CA ILE A 85 -3.54 -1.97 -3.74
C ILE A 85 -2.51 -1.32 -2.81
N GLY A 86 -2.45 -1.81 -1.57
CA GLY A 86 -1.64 -1.23 -0.52
C GLY A 86 -0.17 -1.58 -0.62
N HIS A 87 0.53 -1.52 0.52
CA HIS A 87 1.93 -1.90 0.63
C HIS A 87 2.12 -3.42 0.79
N ASP A 88 3.37 -3.90 0.72
CA ASP A 88 3.71 -5.32 0.80
C ASP A 88 3.00 -6.04 1.97
N TYR A 89 2.16 -7.01 1.63
CA TYR A 89 1.39 -7.83 2.56
C TYR A 89 1.47 -9.32 2.16
N GLY A 90 2.69 -9.84 2.19
CA GLY A 90 2.98 -11.26 1.95
C GLY A 90 2.43 -11.75 0.60
N ALA A 91 1.71 -12.87 0.61
CA ALA A 91 1.15 -13.46 -0.61
C ALA A 91 0.00 -12.67 -1.23
N PHE A 92 -0.61 -11.73 -0.50
CA PHE A 92 -1.73 -10.95 -1.03
C PHE A 92 -1.27 -9.93 -2.05
N GLU A 93 -0.20 -9.19 -1.75
CA GLU A 93 0.37 -8.16 -2.62
C GLU A 93 1.81 -7.87 -2.24
N TYR A 94 2.67 -7.74 -3.24
CA TYR A 94 4.07 -7.36 -3.05
C TYR A 94 4.67 -6.80 -4.34
N ILE A 95 5.78 -6.09 -4.22
CA ILE A 95 6.65 -5.76 -5.36
C ILE A 95 7.70 -6.87 -5.55
N ASP A 96 7.78 -7.43 -6.76
CA ASP A 96 8.81 -8.42 -7.11
C ASP A 96 10.21 -7.79 -7.31
N ASP A 97 11.21 -8.63 -7.52
CA ASP A 97 12.60 -8.20 -7.65
C ASP A 97 12.83 -7.33 -8.90
N GLU A 98 11.93 -7.42 -9.89
CA GLU A 98 11.90 -6.61 -11.11
C GLU A 98 11.13 -5.29 -10.94
N GLY A 99 10.47 -5.07 -9.80
CA GLY A 99 9.74 -3.83 -9.49
C GLY A 99 8.27 -3.84 -9.92
N TYR A 100 7.70 -5.00 -10.26
CA TYR A 100 6.29 -5.12 -10.64
C TYR A 100 5.41 -5.55 -9.47
N LEU A 101 4.18 -5.03 -9.47
CA LEU A 101 3.15 -5.47 -8.55
C LEU A 101 2.72 -6.92 -8.86
N GLN A 102 2.84 -7.77 -7.85
CA GLN A 102 2.40 -9.16 -7.86
C GLN A 102 1.53 -9.44 -6.63
N GLY A 103 0.91 -10.63 -6.60
CA GLY A 103 0.19 -11.15 -5.46
C GLY A 103 -1.22 -11.60 -5.81
N PHE A 104 -1.84 -12.31 -4.88
CA PHE A 104 -3.20 -12.83 -5.06
C PHE A 104 -4.22 -11.72 -5.35
N ASN A 105 -4.13 -10.58 -4.66
CA ASN A 105 -5.04 -9.45 -4.88
C ASN A 105 -4.90 -8.88 -6.30
N PHE A 106 -3.68 -8.80 -6.82
CA PHE A 106 -3.42 -8.37 -8.20
C PHE A 106 -4.02 -9.33 -9.22
N ASP A 107 -3.80 -10.64 -9.04
CA ASP A 107 -4.37 -11.68 -9.92
C ASP A 107 -5.90 -11.72 -9.85
N LEU A 108 -6.48 -11.56 -8.66
CA LEU A 108 -7.93 -11.55 -8.46
C LEU A 108 -8.59 -10.33 -9.12
N ILE A 109 -7.98 -9.14 -9.01
CA ILE A 109 -8.47 -7.94 -9.72
C ILE A 109 -8.53 -8.22 -11.21
N LYS A 110 -7.46 -8.77 -11.79
CA LYS A 110 -7.42 -9.08 -13.22
C LYS A 110 -8.55 -10.03 -13.62
N ALA A 111 -8.69 -11.16 -12.92
CA ALA A 111 -9.71 -12.16 -13.23
C ALA A 111 -11.15 -11.62 -13.10
N VAL A 112 -11.44 -10.89 -12.02
CA VAL A 112 -12.78 -10.32 -11.80
C VAL A 112 -13.10 -9.26 -12.85
N CYS A 113 -12.17 -8.36 -13.13
CA CYS A 113 -12.39 -7.29 -14.10
C CYS A 113 -12.56 -7.83 -15.53
N ASP A 114 -11.78 -8.82 -15.94
CA ASP A 114 -11.93 -9.49 -17.22
C ASP A 114 -13.33 -10.15 -17.32
N ALA A 115 -13.76 -10.86 -16.28
CA ALA A 115 -15.09 -11.49 -16.25
C ALA A 115 -16.25 -10.49 -16.20
N ALA A 116 -16.02 -9.29 -15.66
CA ALA A 116 -16.99 -8.18 -15.62
C ALA A 116 -16.91 -7.24 -16.84
N ASP A 117 -16.02 -7.51 -17.81
CA ASP A 117 -15.75 -6.64 -18.97
C ASP A 117 -15.30 -5.20 -18.59
N MET A 118 -14.67 -5.05 -17.42
CA MET A 118 -14.19 -3.79 -16.86
C MET A 118 -12.73 -3.49 -17.28
N ASP A 119 -12.43 -2.25 -17.68
CA ASP A 119 -11.04 -1.80 -17.86
C ASP A 119 -10.46 -1.34 -16.52
N CYS A 120 -9.89 -2.28 -15.77
CA CYS A 120 -9.33 -2.01 -14.45
C CYS A 120 -7.84 -1.66 -14.52
N ARG A 121 -7.42 -0.72 -13.66
CA ARG A 121 -6.01 -0.32 -13.49
C ARG A 121 -5.67 -0.32 -12.01
N THR A 122 -4.59 -1.00 -11.65
CA THR A 122 -4.12 -1.02 -10.27
C THR A 122 -3.30 0.24 -9.96
N VAL A 123 -3.43 0.74 -8.73
CA VAL A 123 -2.68 1.88 -8.21
C VAL A 123 -2.02 1.42 -6.92
N TRP A 124 -0.70 1.44 -6.85
CA TRP A 124 0.03 1.18 -5.61
C TRP A 124 0.06 2.45 -4.77
N ASP A 125 -0.52 2.41 -3.57
CA ASP A 125 -0.59 3.57 -2.68
C ASP A 125 -0.62 3.12 -1.20
N LYS A 126 -0.67 4.09 -0.29
CA LYS A 126 -0.77 3.84 1.15
C LYS A 126 -2.21 3.52 1.53
N TYR A 127 -2.40 2.47 2.34
CA TYR A 127 -3.70 2.14 2.93
C TYR A 127 -4.38 3.30 3.68
N SER A 128 -3.60 4.22 4.26
CA SER A 128 -4.11 5.43 4.92
C SER A 128 -4.97 6.30 3.99
N ASN A 129 -4.73 6.23 2.68
CA ASN A 129 -5.50 6.95 1.67
C ASN A 129 -6.85 6.26 1.39
N CYS A 130 -7.03 5.00 1.78
CA CYS A 130 -8.30 4.29 1.72
C CYS A 130 -9.09 4.38 3.04
N MET A 131 -8.41 4.22 4.17
CA MET A 131 -8.99 4.33 5.51
C MET A 131 -7.96 4.88 6.48
N ASN A 132 -8.35 5.86 7.28
CA ASN A 132 -7.47 6.43 8.31
C ASN A 132 -8.08 6.25 9.71
N SER A 133 -7.23 6.23 10.72
CA SER A 133 -7.63 6.34 12.12
C SER A 133 -6.61 7.18 12.88
N GLU A 134 -7.07 7.85 13.93
CA GLU A 134 -6.20 8.49 14.91
C GLU A 134 -6.56 7.98 16.30
N ALA A 135 -5.58 8.01 17.21
CA ALA A 135 -5.71 7.51 18.56
C ALA A 135 -6.87 8.19 19.31
N GLY A 136 -7.88 7.39 19.67
CA GLY A 136 -9.07 7.86 20.37
C GLY A 136 -10.12 8.57 19.50
N GLU A 137 -9.90 8.66 18.19
CA GLU A 137 -10.83 9.33 17.25
C GLU A 137 -11.62 8.32 16.43
N HIS A 138 -12.76 8.71 15.87
CA HIS A 138 -13.50 7.80 14.98
C HIS A 138 -12.67 7.49 13.72
N SER A 139 -12.71 6.24 13.26
CA SER A 139 -12.08 5.87 11.99
C SER A 139 -12.79 6.61 10.86
N MET A 140 -12.03 7.21 9.96
CA MET A 140 -12.52 8.05 8.87
C MET A 140 -12.12 7.47 7.52
N GLY A 141 -12.89 7.81 6.48
CA GLY A 141 -12.49 7.47 5.12
C GLY A 141 -11.18 8.17 4.77
N GLY A 142 -10.28 7.45 4.10
CA GLY A 142 -9.04 8.04 3.61
C GLY A 142 -9.28 8.98 2.44
N GLN A 143 -8.41 9.98 2.29
CA GLN A 143 -8.55 11.03 1.27
C GLN A 143 -8.58 10.46 -0.15
N GLY A 144 -7.74 9.46 -0.45
CA GLY A 144 -7.64 8.88 -1.79
C GLY A 144 -8.94 8.25 -2.28
N LEU A 145 -9.65 7.52 -1.41
CA LEU A 145 -10.95 6.95 -1.80
C LEU A 145 -12.06 8.00 -1.83
N LEU A 146 -12.08 8.92 -0.86
CA LEU A 146 -13.11 9.96 -0.76
C LEU A 146 -13.05 10.98 -1.91
N ASP A 147 -11.84 11.41 -2.30
CA ASP A 147 -11.63 12.36 -3.40
C ASP A 147 -11.58 11.71 -4.78
N GLY A 148 -11.68 10.38 -4.84
CA GLY A 148 -11.71 9.66 -6.11
C GLY A 148 -10.37 9.63 -6.84
N TRP A 149 -9.25 9.54 -6.10
CA TRP A 149 -7.96 9.20 -6.71
C TRP A 149 -8.05 7.82 -7.39
N TYR A 150 -8.81 6.92 -6.77
CA TYR A 150 -9.23 5.62 -7.26
C TYR A 150 -10.71 5.35 -6.93
N ASP A 151 -11.28 4.35 -7.60
CA ASP A 151 -12.69 3.96 -7.48
C ASP A 151 -12.94 2.96 -6.36
N ALA A 152 -11.91 2.18 -5.99
CA ALA A 152 -11.99 1.13 -4.99
C ALA A 152 -10.63 0.86 -4.34
N CYS A 153 -10.64 0.17 -3.21
CA CYS A 153 -9.47 -0.31 -2.50
C CYS A 153 -9.57 -1.82 -2.25
N MET A 154 -8.51 -2.55 -2.55
CA MET A 154 -8.41 -4.00 -2.43
C MET A 154 -7.92 -4.42 -1.03
N GLY A 155 -8.28 -5.61 -0.55
CA GLY A 155 -7.71 -6.13 0.71
C GLY A 155 -8.37 -5.64 2.00
N TRP A 156 -9.58 -5.07 1.95
CA TRP A 156 -10.22 -4.47 3.12
C TRP A 156 -11.27 -5.37 3.75
N VAL A 157 -11.42 -5.27 5.07
CA VAL A 157 -12.43 -6.01 5.83
C VAL A 157 -13.53 -5.09 6.34
N PRO A 158 -14.81 -5.49 6.29
CA PRO A 158 -15.90 -4.68 6.81
C PRO A 158 -15.87 -4.68 8.34
N THR A 159 -15.89 -3.49 8.92
CA THR A 159 -16.14 -3.25 10.35
C THR A 159 -17.31 -2.28 10.48
N ILE A 160 -17.92 -2.17 11.67
CA ILE A 160 -19.01 -1.20 11.91
C ILE A 160 -18.60 0.22 11.47
N GLY A 161 -17.39 0.66 11.83
CA GLY A 161 -16.89 1.99 11.43
C GLY A 161 -16.73 2.13 9.92
N ARG A 162 -16.12 1.13 9.27
CA ARG A 162 -15.88 1.17 7.81
C ARG A 162 -17.17 1.12 7.00
N THR A 163 -18.18 0.36 7.43
CA THR A 163 -19.46 0.24 6.71
C THR A 163 -20.33 1.49 6.85
N HIS A 164 -20.06 2.38 7.82
CA HIS A 164 -20.70 3.70 7.85
C HIS A 164 -20.19 4.62 6.73
N VAL A 165 -18.93 4.46 6.30
CA VAL A 165 -18.28 5.33 5.31
C VAL A 165 -18.36 4.75 3.90
N PHE A 166 -18.11 3.45 3.76
CA PHE A 166 -17.93 2.80 2.45
C PHE A 166 -18.88 1.61 2.23
N SER A 167 -18.91 1.12 1.01
CA SER A 167 -19.57 -0.12 0.59
C SER A 167 -18.53 -1.22 0.39
N PHE A 168 -18.93 -2.47 0.65
CA PHE A 168 -18.07 -3.64 0.50
C PHE A 168 -18.66 -4.64 -0.50
N ALA A 169 -17.76 -5.26 -1.26
CA ALA A 169 -18.08 -6.39 -2.13
C ALA A 169 -18.30 -7.67 -1.33
N GLN A 170 -18.68 -8.74 -2.01
CA GLN A 170 -18.63 -10.08 -1.43
C GLN A 170 -17.19 -10.41 -1.02
N SER A 171 -17.04 -11.00 0.17
CA SER A 171 -15.73 -11.41 0.66
C SER A 171 -15.13 -12.51 -0.21
N TYR A 172 -13.85 -12.35 -0.53
CA TYR A 172 -13.03 -13.37 -1.17
C TYR A 172 -12.09 -14.05 -0.16
N GLY A 173 -11.69 -13.37 0.92
CA GLY A 173 -10.91 -13.96 2.01
C GLY A 173 -11.76 -14.21 3.25
N LYS A 174 -11.33 -15.13 4.12
CA LYS A 174 -11.95 -15.36 5.43
C LYS A 174 -11.70 -14.15 6.37
N PRO A 175 -12.59 -13.91 7.34
CA PRO A 175 -12.29 -12.95 8.40
C PRO A 175 -11.12 -13.45 9.24
N THR A 176 -10.26 -12.53 9.65
CA THR A 176 -9.17 -12.80 10.58
C THR A 176 -9.56 -12.38 12.00
N MET A 177 -8.85 -12.92 12.99
CA MET A 177 -9.09 -12.64 14.41
C MET A 177 -7.94 -11.82 14.98
N ALA A 178 -8.26 -10.96 15.94
CA ALA A 178 -7.28 -10.21 16.71
C ALA A 178 -7.03 -10.88 18.06
N GLN A 179 -5.84 -10.66 18.62
CA GLN A 179 -5.49 -11.06 19.97
C GLN A 179 -4.66 -9.97 20.67
N PHE A 180 -4.60 -10.03 22.00
CA PHE A 180 -3.58 -9.31 22.75
C PHE A 180 -2.27 -10.06 22.71
N TYR A 181 -1.18 -9.33 22.52
CA TYR A 181 0.18 -9.84 22.61
C TYR A 181 0.97 -9.03 23.64
N VAL A 182 1.74 -9.73 24.45
CA VAL A 182 2.56 -9.19 25.53
C VAL A 182 3.97 -9.74 25.43
N LYS A 183 4.92 -9.16 26.17
CA LYS A 183 6.26 -9.76 26.29
C LYS A 183 6.16 -11.19 26.79
N ASN A 184 7.03 -12.07 26.31
CA ASN A 184 6.96 -13.49 26.64
C ASN A 184 7.08 -13.77 28.15
N ASP A 185 7.83 -12.94 28.88
CA ASP A 185 8.00 -13.00 30.33
C ASP A 185 6.90 -12.27 31.14
N ASP A 186 5.94 -11.61 30.49
CA ASP A 186 4.87 -10.90 31.20
C ASP A 186 3.88 -11.87 31.86
N VAL A 187 3.66 -11.68 33.16
CA VAL A 187 2.70 -12.46 33.97
C VAL A 187 1.63 -11.57 34.61
N THR A 188 1.62 -10.28 34.29
CA THR A 188 0.82 -9.25 34.96
C THR A 188 -0.36 -8.76 34.13
N PHE A 189 -0.27 -8.87 32.81
CA PHE A 189 -1.34 -8.46 31.91
C PHE A 189 -2.52 -9.43 31.99
N ASN A 190 -3.69 -8.92 32.39
CA ASN A 190 -4.93 -9.68 32.39
C ASN A 190 -5.79 -9.29 31.17
N PRO A 191 -5.97 -10.17 30.18
CA PRO A 191 -6.75 -9.86 28.98
C PRO A 191 -8.26 -9.69 29.25
N SER A 192 -8.75 -10.07 30.43
CA SER A 192 -10.15 -9.85 30.85
C SER A 192 -10.35 -8.55 31.65
N ASP A 193 -9.27 -7.90 32.08
CA ASP A 193 -9.30 -6.60 32.76
C ASP A 193 -8.07 -5.78 32.38
N ILE A 194 -8.28 -4.86 31.44
CA ILE A 194 -7.24 -4.00 30.89
C ILE A 194 -7.31 -2.57 31.47
N THR A 195 -7.98 -2.40 32.62
CA THR A 195 -8.14 -1.08 33.25
C THR A 195 -6.79 -0.40 33.48
N GLY A 196 -6.63 0.81 32.93
CA GLY A 196 -5.40 1.59 33.04
C GLY A 196 -4.21 1.07 32.23
N LYS A 197 -4.38 0.04 31.39
CA LYS A 197 -3.32 -0.50 30.53
C LYS A 197 -3.16 0.32 29.25
N LYS A 198 -1.91 0.52 28.85
CA LYS A 198 -1.55 1.13 27.56
C LYS A 198 -1.54 0.04 26.49
N ILE A 199 -2.32 0.25 25.43
CA ILE A 199 -2.48 -0.73 24.35
C ILE A 199 -2.01 -0.12 23.02
N GLY A 200 -1.19 -0.88 22.31
CA GLY A 200 -0.69 -0.54 20.98
C GLY A 200 -1.63 -1.03 19.86
N PHE A 201 -1.84 -0.19 18.85
CA PHE A 201 -2.65 -0.48 17.65
C PHE A 201 -1.94 0.01 16.38
N ILE A 202 -2.38 -0.45 15.21
CA ILE A 202 -1.88 0.02 13.91
C ILE A 202 -2.91 0.98 13.29
N ASP A 203 -2.44 2.12 12.79
CA ASP A 203 -3.29 3.11 12.12
C ASP A 203 -4.03 2.51 10.92
N GLY A 204 -5.34 2.76 10.85
CA GLY A 204 -6.22 2.34 9.76
C GLY A 204 -6.65 0.88 9.81
N TRP A 205 -6.09 0.05 10.70
CA TRP A 205 -6.40 -1.39 10.77
C TRP A 205 -7.75 -1.69 11.43
N ALA A 206 -8.27 -2.89 11.19
CA ALA A 206 -9.54 -3.32 11.77
C ALA A 206 -9.43 -3.72 13.24
N TYR A 207 -8.21 -4.02 13.69
CA TYR A 207 -7.89 -4.36 15.08
C TYR A 207 -7.60 -3.08 15.85
N ASP A 208 -8.62 -2.25 16.03
CA ASP A 208 -8.51 -0.94 16.67
C ASP A 208 -9.08 -0.93 18.09
N GLU A 209 -8.91 0.18 18.81
CA GLU A 209 -9.46 0.35 20.16
C GLU A 209 -10.99 0.30 20.20
N LYS A 210 -11.66 0.53 19.06
CA LYS A 210 -13.12 0.47 18.95
C LYS A 210 -13.57 -0.98 18.86
N CYS A 211 -12.77 -1.86 18.26
CA CYS A 211 -12.95 -3.30 18.39
C CYS A 211 -12.86 -3.74 19.85
N VAL A 212 -11.85 -3.26 20.60
CA VAL A 212 -11.69 -3.57 22.02
C VAL A 212 -12.87 -3.03 22.84
N ALA A 213 -13.30 -1.78 22.64
CA ALA A 213 -14.41 -1.15 23.37
C ALA A 213 -15.77 -1.86 23.20
N LYS A 214 -15.92 -2.67 22.14
CA LYS A 214 -17.11 -3.52 21.91
C LYS A 214 -17.09 -4.81 22.72
N GLN A 215 -15.94 -5.23 23.25
CA GLN A 215 -15.81 -6.46 24.02
C GLN A 215 -16.31 -6.27 25.44
N LYS A 216 -17.62 -6.47 25.66
CA LYS A 216 -18.28 -6.25 26.97
C LYS A 216 -17.81 -7.19 28.07
N SER A 217 -17.17 -8.31 27.73
CA SER A 217 -16.54 -9.22 28.68
C SER A 217 -15.19 -8.71 29.21
N ILE A 218 -14.62 -7.66 28.62
CA ILE A 218 -13.33 -7.10 29.04
C ILE A 218 -13.58 -5.85 29.87
N THR A 219 -13.18 -5.91 31.14
CA THR A 219 -13.19 -4.75 32.05
C THR A 219 -12.15 -3.74 31.58
N GLY A 220 -12.50 -2.45 31.57
CA GLY A 220 -11.62 -1.40 31.01
C GLY A 220 -11.54 -1.38 29.48
N SER A 221 -12.43 -2.08 28.77
CA SER A 221 -12.43 -2.15 27.29
C SER A 221 -12.53 -0.81 26.58
N THR A 222 -13.14 0.20 27.21
CA THR A 222 -13.09 1.58 26.72
C THR A 222 -11.85 2.25 27.30
N LEU A 223 -10.81 2.39 26.49
CA LEU A 223 -9.52 2.95 26.89
C LEU A 223 -9.59 4.48 26.96
N ASP A 224 -8.89 5.06 27.94
CA ASP A 224 -8.61 6.50 27.94
C ASP A 224 -7.68 6.85 26.76
N ARG A 225 -7.84 8.05 26.17
CA ARG A 225 -7.00 8.50 25.04
C ARG A 225 -5.50 8.43 25.36
N ALA A 226 -5.09 8.70 26.60
CA ALA A 226 -3.70 8.61 27.03
C ALA A 226 -3.13 7.18 27.06
N ASN A 227 -4.00 6.17 27.00
CA ASN A 227 -3.66 4.75 27.02
C ASN A 227 -3.76 4.08 25.64
N ILE A 228 -4.07 4.85 24.60
CA ILE A 228 -4.10 4.39 23.21
C ILE A 228 -2.82 4.85 22.54
N VAL A 229 -2.02 3.91 22.05
CA VAL A 229 -0.79 4.20 21.32
C VAL A 229 -0.90 3.61 19.92
N HIS A 230 -0.75 4.44 18.90
CA HIS A 230 -0.82 4.00 17.51
C HIS A 230 0.58 3.99 16.88
N VAL A 231 0.75 3.12 15.88
CA VAL A 231 1.91 3.10 14.97
C VAL A 231 1.46 3.04 13.52
N SER A 232 2.33 3.54 12.66
CA SER A 232 2.08 3.60 11.21
C SER A 232 2.34 2.27 10.50
N SER A 233 3.17 1.39 11.08
CA SER A 233 3.57 0.12 10.47
C SER A 233 3.53 -1.04 11.47
N PRO A 234 3.14 -2.26 11.04
CA PRO A 234 3.23 -3.48 11.86
C PRO A 234 4.63 -3.75 12.44
N THR A 235 5.68 -3.35 11.72
CA THR A 235 7.09 -3.55 12.13
C THR A 235 7.44 -2.83 13.44
N GLU A 236 6.67 -1.81 13.82
CA GLU A 236 6.88 -1.02 15.03
C GLU A 236 6.26 -1.64 16.28
N LEU A 237 5.36 -2.63 16.14
CA LEU A 237 4.64 -3.25 17.26
C LEU A 237 5.57 -3.99 18.24
N ILE A 238 6.53 -4.76 17.71
CA ILE A 238 7.45 -5.54 18.55
C ILE A 238 8.33 -4.59 19.39
N PRO A 239 9.03 -3.60 18.81
CA PRO A 239 9.75 -2.58 19.59
C PRO A 239 8.87 -1.82 20.58
N MET A 240 7.58 -1.60 20.28
CA MET A 240 6.67 -0.90 21.18
C MET A 240 6.48 -1.67 22.50
N ILE A 241 6.27 -2.98 22.41
CA ILE A 241 6.11 -3.85 23.59
C ILE A 241 7.44 -4.09 24.30
N THR A 242 8.50 -4.42 23.56
CA THR A 242 9.79 -4.81 24.18
C THR A 242 10.46 -3.65 24.91
N ASN A 243 10.27 -2.42 24.46
CA ASN A 243 10.75 -1.21 25.14
C ASN A 243 9.79 -0.72 26.26
N GLY A 244 8.68 -1.41 26.52
CA GLY A 244 7.72 -1.04 27.56
C GLY A 244 6.96 0.25 27.27
N LYS A 245 6.81 0.66 26.01
CA LYS A 245 5.96 1.81 25.64
C LYS A 245 4.47 1.51 25.87
N VAL A 246 4.10 0.25 25.72
CA VAL A 246 2.76 -0.29 25.95
C VAL A 246 2.83 -1.57 26.78
N ASP A 247 1.74 -1.88 27.47
CA ASP A 247 1.58 -3.13 28.22
C ASP A 247 1.26 -4.32 27.29
N ALA A 248 0.53 -4.05 26.21
CA ALA A 248 0.18 -5.03 25.18
C ALA A 248 -0.01 -4.36 23.82
N VAL A 249 0.00 -5.12 22.74
CA VAL A 249 -0.57 -4.70 21.45
C VAL A 249 -1.77 -5.56 21.12
N PHE A 250 -2.70 -5.00 20.37
CA PHE A 250 -3.89 -5.68 19.89
C PHE A 250 -3.82 -5.75 18.36
N THR A 251 -3.61 -6.95 17.83
CA THR A 251 -3.39 -7.15 16.38
C THR A 251 -3.70 -8.59 15.97
N GLY A 252 -3.68 -8.86 14.67
CA GLY A 252 -3.81 -10.21 14.11
C GLY A 252 -2.51 -11.00 14.19
N GLU A 253 -2.64 -12.33 14.21
CA GLU A 253 -1.53 -13.27 14.36
C GLU A 253 -0.43 -13.10 13.31
N GLU A 254 -0.80 -12.73 12.09
CA GLU A 254 0.12 -12.50 10.97
C GLU A 254 1.24 -11.52 11.32
N ASN A 255 0.95 -10.50 12.13
CA ASN A 255 1.90 -9.46 12.50
C ASN A 255 2.87 -9.92 13.60
N MET A 256 2.52 -10.98 14.33
CA MET A 256 3.25 -11.42 15.53
C MET A 256 3.85 -12.81 15.36
N LYS A 257 3.52 -13.54 14.29
CA LYS A 257 3.89 -14.94 14.06
C LYS A 257 5.39 -15.22 14.28
N THR A 258 6.27 -14.41 13.69
CA THR A 258 7.72 -14.58 13.84
C THR A 258 8.17 -14.31 15.28
N ALA A 259 7.70 -13.23 15.90
CA ALA A 259 8.07 -12.88 17.27
C ALA A 259 7.56 -13.89 18.32
N VAL A 260 6.41 -14.52 18.07
CA VAL A 260 5.90 -15.63 18.87
C VAL A 260 6.79 -16.86 18.72
N LYS A 261 7.13 -17.23 17.48
CA LYS A 261 8.02 -18.36 17.18
C LYS A 261 9.39 -18.19 17.85
N ASP A 262 9.91 -16.96 17.84
CA ASP A 262 11.21 -16.62 18.41
C ASP A 262 11.17 -16.40 19.94
N GLY A 263 9.98 -16.53 20.56
CA GLY A 263 9.82 -16.41 22.01
C GLY A 263 9.98 -14.98 22.56
N ILE A 264 9.81 -13.97 21.71
CA ILE A 264 9.91 -12.54 22.08
C ILE A 264 8.61 -12.08 22.73
N VAL A 265 7.48 -12.48 22.14
CA VAL A 265 6.13 -12.15 22.61
C VAL A 265 5.30 -13.41 22.74
N LYS A 266 4.19 -13.33 23.47
CA LYS A 266 3.19 -14.38 23.53
C LYS A 266 1.79 -13.81 23.43
N LYS A 267 0.87 -14.63 22.93
CA LYS A 267 -0.57 -14.36 22.96
C LYS A 267 -1.06 -14.34 24.41
N SER A 268 -1.96 -13.42 24.72
CA SER A 268 -2.67 -13.33 26.00
C SER A 268 -4.18 -13.28 25.76
N GLY A 269 -4.91 -14.27 26.27
CA GLY A 269 -6.36 -14.37 26.09
C GLY A 269 -6.80 -15.10 24.82
N GLY A 270 -8.10 -15.01 24.53
CA GLY A 270 -8.75 -15.66 23.39
C GLY A 270 -8.76 -14.79 22.13
N ASP A 271 -9.26 -15.39 21.04
CA ASP A 271 -9.46 -14.71 19.76
C ASP A 271 -10.64 -13.74 19.82
N ILE A 272 -10.47 -12.56 19.24
CA ILE A 272 -11.47 -11.50 19.20
C ILE A 272 -11.80 -11.18 17.74
N SER A 273 -13.08 -11.29 17.39
CA SER A 273 -13.57 -10.84 16.09
C SER A 273 -13.86 -9.34 16.09
N CYS A 274 -13.21 -8.62 15.19
CA CYS A 274 -13.44 -7.20 14.95
C CYS A 274 -14.34 -6.91 13.74
N MET A 275 -14.57 -7.94 12.91
CA MET A 275 -15.08 -7.81 11.56
C MET A 275 -16.53 -8.27 11.44
N LEU A 276 -17.25 -7.69 10.49
CA LEU A 276 -18.61 -8.08 10.11
C LEU A 276 -18.64 -9.14 9.00
N GLY A 277 -17.49 -9.41 8.38
CA GLY A 277 -17.30 -10.26 7.22
C GLY A 277 -15.81 -10.42 6.90
N GLY A 278 -15.49 -11.20 5.87
CA GLY A 278 -14.11 -11.46 5.47
C GLY A 278 -13.50 -10.40 4.55
N VAL A 279 -12.27 -10.64 4.10
CA VAL A 279 -11.53 -9.74 3.20
C VAL A 279 -12.29 -9.56 1.89
N ALA A 280 -12.47 -8.31 1.48
CA ALA A 280 -13.29 -7.88 0.36
C ALA A 280 -12.71 -6.60 -0.29
N VAL A 281 -13.36 -6.16 -1.36
CA VAL A 281 -13.08 -4.86 -1.98
C VAL A 281 -13.99 -3.79 -1.39
N MET A 282 -13.44 -2.62 -1.15
CA MET A 282 -14.14 -1.47 -0.57
C MET A 282 -14.24 -0.34 -1.59
N ALA A 283 -15.38 0.35 -1.67
CA ALA A 283 -15.57 1.51 -2.55
C ALA A 283 -16.51 2.55 -1.93
N ARG A 284 -16.55 3.76 -2.49
CA ARG A 284 -17.53 4.78 -2.08
C ARG A 284 -18.97 4.29 -2.27
N LYS A 285 -19.88 4.76 -1.40
CA LYS A 285 -21.29 4.36 -1.41
C LYS A 285 -22.06 4.82 -2.66
N ASP A 286 -21.61 5.89 -3.29
CA ASP A 286 -22.16 6.44 -4.53
C ASP A 286 -21.61 5.74 -5.80
N SER A 287 -20.64 4.84 -5.66
CA SER A 287 -20.02 4.13 -6.77
C SER A 287 -20.79 2.88 -7.19
N SER A 288 -20.94 2.67 -8.50
CA SER A 288 -21.47 1.41 -9.06
C SER A 288 -20.44 0.27 -9.09
N PHE A 289 -19.18 0.53 -8.70
CA PHE A 289 -18.08 -0.44 -8.76
C PHE A 289 -18.42 -1.77 -8.08
N ILE A 290 -18.99 -1.74 -6.86
CA ILE A 290 -19.26 -2.95 -6.07
C ILE A 290 -20.25 -3.89 -6.78
N ALA A 291 -21.24 -3.33 -7.49
CA ALA A 291 -22.20 -4.13 -8.25
C ALA A 291 -21.52 -4.86 -9.41
N LEU A 292 -20.68 -4.16 -10.17
CA LEU A 292 -19.92 -4.71 -11.30
C LEU A 292 -18.88 -5.74 -10.84
N TRP A 293 -18.13 -5.41 -9.78
CA TRP A 293 -17.18 -6.33 -9.15
C TRP A 293 -17.85 -7.63 -8.73
N ASN A 294 -18.99 -7.55 -8.03
CA ASN A 294 -19.73 -8.75 -7.60
C ASN A 294 -20.27 -9.56 -8.78
N GLU A 295 -20.56 -8.94 -9.93
CA GLU A 295 -20.91 -9.66 -11.15
C GLU A 295 -19.74 -10.50 -11.67
N GLY A 296 -18.58 -9.89 -11.87
CA GLY A 296 -17.36 -10.59 -12.28
C GLY A 296 -16.95 -11.67 -11.28
N PHE A 297 -17.00 -11.35 -9.99
CA PHE A 297 -16.66 -12.27 -8.92
C PHE A 297 -17.54 -13.53 -8.94
N ARG A 298 -18.86 -13.37 -9.12
CA ARG A 298 -19.77 -14.52 -9.27
C ARG A 298 -19.41 -15.38 -10.48
N LYS A 299 -19.02 -14.78 -11.62
CA LYS A 299 -18.63 -15.53 -12.83
C LYS A 299 -17.38 -16.38 -12.59
N ILE A 300 -16.34 -15.81 -11.97
CA ILE A 300 -15.11 -16.55 -11.68
C ILE A 300 -15.27 -17.60 -10.57
N LYS A 301 -16.23 -17.41 -9.65
CA LYS A 301 -16.62 -18.47 -8.70
C LYS A 301 -17.34 -19.61 -9.42
N ALA A 302 -18.29 -19.29 -10.29
CA ALA A 302 -19.11 -20.29 -10.99
C ALA A 302 -18.30 -21.15 -11.99
N ASN A 303 -17.27 -20.59 -12.61
CA ASN A 303 -16.42 -21.31 -13.58
C ASN A 303 -15.20 -22.01 -12.93
N GLY A 304 -15.03 -21.91 -11.61
CA GLY A 304 -13.92 -22.49 -10.85
C GLY A 304 -12.57 -21.76 -10.98
N GLU A 305 -12.54 -20.59 -11.61
CA GLU A 305 -11.32 -19.77 -11.72
C GLU A 305 -10.90 -19.19 -10.37
N PHE A 306 -11.85 -18.81 -9.51
CA PHE A 306 -11.55 -18.38 -8.15
C PHE A 306 -10.86 -19.48 -7.32
N ASP A 307 -11.33 -20.72 -7.40
CA ASP A 307 -10.70 -21.85 -6.71
C ASP A 307 -9.27 -22.07 -7.21
N LYS A 308 -9.04 -21.97 -8.52
CA LYS A 308 -7.68 -22.07 -9.10
C LYS A 308 -6.74 -20.97 -8.61
N LEU A 309 -7.24 -19.75 -8.42
CA LEU A 309 -6.45 -18.66 -7.86
C LEU A 309 -6.09 -18.94 -6.39
N CYS A 310 -7.06 -19.45 -5.62
CA CYS A 310 -6.87 -19.76 -4.21
C CYS A 310 -5.92 -20.93 -3.96
N ASP A 311 -5.99 -21.97 -4.80
CA ASP A 311 -5.14 -23.16 -4.70
C ASP A 311 -3.77 -22.99 -5.41
N SER A 312 -3.49 -21.80 -5.95
CA SER A 312 -2.27 -21.53 -6.70
C SER A 312 -1.05 -21.42 -5.78
N ASP A 313 0.01 -22.17 -6.08
CA ASP A 313 1.30 -22.05 -5.39
C ASP A 313 2.11 -20.81 -5.80
N LYS A 314 1.64 -20.01 -6.77
CA LYS A 314 2.36 -18.86 -7.37
C LYS A 314 2.91 -17.89 -6.32
N HIS A 315 2.16 -17.65 -5.23
CA HIS A 315 2.53 -16.70 -4.18
C HIS A 315 2.87 -17.37 -2.83
N SER A 316 2.93 -18.70 -2.79
CA SER A 316 3.12 -19.48 -1.55
C SER A 316 4.43 -19.16 -0.80
N SER A 317 5.48 -18.76 -1.53
CA SER A 317 6.75 -18.34 -0.94
C SER A 317 6.66 -17.04 -0.13
N LYS A 318 5.61 -16.25 -0.33
CA LYS A 318 5.34 -14.99 0.38
C LYS A 318 4.29 -15.14 1.49
N GLY A 319 3.68 -16.32 1.64
CA GLY A 319 2.67 -16.61 2.66
C GLY A 319 1.49 -17.40 2.14
N THR A 320 0.43 -17.46 2.95
CA THR A 320 -0.81 -18.21 2.65
C THR A 320 -1.97 -17.24 2.46
N VAL A 321 -2.87 -17.55 1.52
CA VAL A 321 -4.11 -16.81 1.30
C VAL A 321 -5.30 -17.67 1.72
N ASP A 322 -6.02 -17.22 2.73
CA ASP A 322 -7.19 -17.93 3.25
C ASP A 322 -8.47 -17.50 2.53
N CYS A 323 -8.75 -18.11 1.38
CA CYS A 323 -9.96 -17.85 0.62
C CYS A 323 -11.23 -18.34 1.32
N VAL A 324 -12.36 -17.69 1.04
CA VAL A 324 -13.69 -18.24 1.34
C VAL A 324 -13.97 -19.46 0.45
N PRO A 325 -14.78 -20.43 0.90
CA PRO A 325 -15.21 -21.51 0.02
C PRO A 325 -15.97 -20.98 -1.21
N SER A 326 -15.78 -21.62 -2.36
CA SER A 326 -16.74 -21.50 -3.46
C SER A 326 -18.06 -22.12 -3.02
N MET A 327 -19.16 -21.37 -3.16
CA MET A 327 -20.49 -21.93 -2.94
C MET A 327 -20.71 -22.93 -4.07
N LYS A 328 -20.74 -24.22 -3.73
CA LYS A 328 -21.21 -25.28 -4.64
C LYS A 328 -22.72 -25.19 -4.81
#